data_AF-A0A347VRH1-F1
#
_entry.id   AF-A0A347VRH1-F1
#
_cell.length_a   1.000
_cell.length_b   1.000
_cell.length_c   1.000
_cell.angle_alpha   90.00
_cell.angle_beta   90.00
_cell.angle_gamma   90.00
#
_symmetry.space_group_name_H-M   'P 1'
#
loop_
_entity.id
_entity.type
_entity.pdbx_description
1 polymer ?
#
loop_
_entity_poly.entity_id
_entity_poly.type
_entity_poly.pdbx_seq_one_letter_code
_entity_poly.pdbx_strand_id
1 'polypeptide(L)'
;MGLIKSVTKRIKNSNIYKNYRLKRKEKGAFERDLAFFITRHKNIFGYTPDFANPRTFNEKIIHRILFDRNPLYTFLADKLKARIYISYKLRDFAASNNTGGGG
;
A
#
# COMPACT_ATOMS: atom_id res chain seq x y z
N MET A 1 16.72 -6.36 3.42
CA MET A 1 15.39 -6.22 4.07
C MET A 1 15.26 -5.06 5.09
N GLY A 2 16.34 -4.47 5.62
CA GLY A 2 16.27 -3.52 6.74
C GLY A 2 15.62 -2.15 6.45
N LEU A 3 15.85 -1.57 5.26
CA LEU A 3 15.36 -0.22 4.97
C LEU A 3 13.82 -0.15 4.91
N ILE A 4 13.14 -1.10 4.26
CA ILE A 4 11.67 -1.11 4.15
C ILE A 4 11.04 -1.29 5.53
N LYS A 5 11.60 -2.18 6.36
CA LYS A 5 11.16 -2.38 7.74
C LYS A 5 11.34 -1.10 8.56
N SER A 6 12.47 -0.40 8.39
CA SER A 6 12.76 0.89 9.04
C SER A 6 11.83 2.01 8.58
N VAL A 7 11.56 2.13 7.27
CA VAL A 7 10.62 3.11 6.70
C VAL A 7 9.20 2.84 7.18
N THR A 8 8.75 1.58 7.12
CA THR A 8 7.42 1.18 7.59
C THR A 8 7.26 1.47 9.08
N LYS A 9 8.30 1.20 9.89
CA LYS A 9 8.33 1.53 11.33
C LYS A 9 8.20 3.04 11.56
N ARG A 10 8.94 3.85 10.81
CA ARG A 10 8.85 5.33 10.87
C ARG A 10 7.47 5.84 10.49
N ILE A 11 6.89 5.35 9.39
CA ILE A 11 5.55 5.76 8.94
C ILE A 11 4.53 5.41 10.04
N LYS A 12 4.58 4.19 10.58
CA LYS A 12 3.67 3.76 11.65
C LYS A 12 3.79 4.59 12.92
N ASN A 13 4.98 5.13 13.22
CA ASN A 13 5.18 5.97 14.40
C ASN A 13 4.74 7.43 14.20
N SER A 14 4.49 7.87 12.96
CA SER A 14 4.07 9.24 12.66
C SER A 14 2.69 9.55 13.23
N ASN A 15 2.50 10.78 13.72
CA ASN A 15 1.21 11.26 14.23
C ASN A 15 0.11 11.21 13.15
N ILE A 16 0.48 11.46 11.89
CA ILE A 16 -0.42 11.36 10.74
C ILE A 16 -0.99 9.94 10.61
N TYR A 17 -0.13 8.91 10.64
CA TYR A 17 -0.58 7.52 10.55
C TYR A 17 -1.39 7.10 11.77
N LYS A 18 -0.98 7.50 12.98
CA LYS A 18 -1.72 7.24 14.22
C LYS A 18 -3.13 7.83 14.14
N ASN A 19 -3.26 9.10 13.74
CA ASN A 19 -4.56 9.78 13.59
C ASN A 19 -5.43 9.13 12.51
N TYR A 20 -4.86 8.79 11.35
CA TYR A 20 -5.57 8.05 10.30
C TYR A 20 -6.08 6.69 10.82
N ARG A 21 -5.24 5.94 11.54
CA ARG A 21 -5.60 4.64 12.11
C ARG A 21 -6.65 4.77 13.23
N LEU A 22 -6.61 5.84 14.02
CA LEU A 22 -7.60 6.15 15.06
C LEU A 22 -8.97 6.47 14.46
N LYS A 23 -9.05 7.33 13.44
CA LYS A 23 -10.29 7.60 12.70
C LYS A 23 -10.93 6.32 12.14
N ARG A 24 -10.11 5.32 11.79
CA ARG A 24 -10.60 4.03 11.28
C ARG A 24 -11.13 3.09 12.35
N LYS A 25 -10.70 3.24 13.62
CA LYS A 25 -11.26 2.51 14.76
C LYS A 25 -12.64 3.02 15.17
N GLU A 26 -13.07 4.14 14.60
CA GLU A 26 -14.44 4.61 14.76
C GLU A 26 -15.43 3.54 14.27
N LYS A 27 -16.44 3.26 15.09
CA LYS A 27 -17.45 2.24 14.81
C LYS A 27 -18.14 2.54 13.46
N GLY A 28 -18.24 1.55 12.58
CA GLY A 28 -18.89 1.71 11.28
C GLY A 28 -18.00 2.28 10.17
N ALA A 29 -16.75 2.70 10.46
CA ALA A 29 -15.89 3.31 9.45
C ALA A 29 -15.49 2.33 8.34
N PHE A 30 -15.44 1.03 8.63
CA PHE A 30 -15.15 0.00 7.64
C PHE A 30 -16.34 -0.22 6.70
N GLU A 31 -17.53 -0.36 7.27
CA GLU A 31 -18.79 -0.61 6.58
C GLU A 31 -19.14 0.54 5.64
N ARG A 32 -18.93 1.80 6.09
CA ARG A 32 -19.14 2.99 5.25
C ARG A 32 -18.25 2.98 4.00
N ASP A 33 -16.97 2.71 4.15
CA ASP A 33 -16.06 2.62 3.01
C ASP A 33 -16.41 1.44 2.10
N LEU A 34 -16.74 0.29 2.67
CA LEU A 34 -17.11 -0.90 1.90
C LEU A 34 -18.33 -0.59 1.01
N ALA A 35 -19.38 -0.01 1.60
CA ALA A 35 -20.57 0.41 0.87
C ALA A 35 -20.26 1.44 -0.23
N PHE A 36 -19.39 2.41 0.07
CA PHE A 36 -18.94 3.41 -0.90
C PHE A 36 -18.23 2.77 -2.10
N PHE A 37 -17.27 1.88 -1.85
CA PHE A 37 -16.52 1.22 -2.93
C PHE A 37 -17.40 0.28 -3.75
N ILE A 38 -18.32 -0.46 -3.11
CA ILE A 38 -19.25 -1.35 -3.82
C ILE A 38 -20.14 -0.52 -4.76
N THR A 39 -20.76 0.53 -4.22
CA THR A 39 -21.66 1.40 -5.00
C THR A 39 -20.93 2.06 -6.16
N ARG A 40 -19.74 2.62 -5.91
CA ARG A 40 -18.94 3.28 -6.94
C ARG A 40 -18.50 2.31 -8.03
N HIS A 41 -18.01 1.13 -7.66
CA HIS A 41 -17.56 0.12 -8.63
C HIS A 41 -18.72 -0.39 -9.48
N LYS A 42 -19.87 -0.65 -8.86
CA LYS A 42 -21.09 -1.05 -9.57
C LYS A 42 -21.55 -0.01 -10.58
N ASN A 43 -21.48 1.28 -10.23
CA ASN A 43 -21.87 2.36 -11.13
C ASN A 43 -20.92 2.51 -12.33
N ILE A 44 -19.64 2.18 -12.17
CA ILE A 44 -18.63 2.32 -13.26
C ILE A 44 -18.60 1.09 -14.16
N PHE A 45 -18.66 -0.12 -13.57
CA PHE A 45 -18.44 -1.38 -14.29
C PHE A 45 -19.71 -2.19 -14.53
N GLY A 46 -20.85 -1.80 -13.94
CA GLY A 46 -22.15 -2.44 -14.16
C GLY A 46 -22.38 -3.75 -13.39
N TYR A 47 -21.45 -4.17 -12.53
CA TYR A 47 -21.60 -5.40 -11.73
C TYR A 47 -21.23 -5.17 -10.26
N THR A 48 -21.78 -6.00 -9.36
CA THR A 48 -21.46 -5.96 -7.94
C THR A 48 -20.12 -6.68 -7.69
N PRO A 49 -19.07 -5.98 -7.22
CA PRO A 49 -17.78 -6.62 -6.95
C PRO A 49 -17.81 -7.44 -5.65
N ASP A 50 -17.00 -8.51 -5.61
CA ASP A 50 -16.60 -9.16 -4.37
C ASP A 50 -15.18 -8.69 -4.00
N PHE A 51 -15.08 -7.79 -3.03
CA PHE A 51 -13.78 -7.32 -2.54
C PHE A 51 -13.12 -8.28 -1.57
N ALA A 52 -13.81 -9.28 -1.01
CA ALA A 52 -13.18 -10.31 -0.18
C ALA A 52 -12.38 -11.30 -1.04
N ASN A 53 -12.90 -11.61 -2.24
CA ASN A 53 -12.24 -12.46 -3.23
C ASN A 53 -11.98 -11.71 -4.55
N PRO A 54 -11.03 -10.76 -4.56
CA PRO A 54 -10.83 -9.86 -5.70
C PRO A 54 -10.25 -10.60 -6.92
N ARG A 55 -10.92 -10.48 -8.07
CA ARG A 55 -10.51 -11.10 -9.34
C ARG A 55 -9.76 -10.11 -10.22
N THR A 56 -10.33 -8.93 -10.42
CA THR A 56 -9.77 -7.91 -11.32
C THR A 56 -8.67 -7.09 -10.66
N PHE A 57 -7.86 -6.38 -11.45
CA PHE A 57 -6.84 -5.47 -10.91
C PHE A 57 -7.47 -4.40 -9.99
N ASN A 58 -8.57 -3.79 -10.42
CA ASN A 58 -9.24 -2.74 -9.63
C ASN A 58 -9.78 -3.30 -8.31
N GLU A 59 -10.38 -4.48 -8.32
CA GLU A 59 -10.82 -5.16 -7.09
C GLU A 59 -9.64 -5.46 -6.16
N LYS A 60 -8.49 -5.89 -6.70
CA LYS A 60 -7.29 -6.14 -5.89
C LYS A 60 -6.76 -4.87 -5.23
N ILE A 61 -6.82 -3.73 -5.93
CA ILE A 61 -6.45 -2.42 -5.36
C ILE A 61 -7.42 -2.04 -4.23
N ILE A 62 -8.73 -2.16 -4.46
CA ILE A 62 -9.74 -1.83 -3.44
C ILE A 62 -9.63 -2.77 -2.23
N HIS A 63 -9.41 -4.06 -2.44
CA HIS A 63 -9.14 -5.03 -1.37
C HIS A 63 -7.95 -4.58 -0.51
N ARG A 64 -6.84 -4.12 -1.11
CA ARG A 64 -5.68 -3.61 -0.34
C ARG A 64 -6.03 -2.37 0.49
N ILE A 65 -6.89 -1.48 -0.03
CA ILE A 65 -7.38 -0.29 0.68
C ILE A 65 -8.27 -0.68 1.87
N LEU A 66 -9.13 -1.68 1.69
CA LEU A 66 -10.08 -2.11 2.71
C LEU A 66 -9.41 -2.96 3.81
N PHE A 67 -8.67 -4.01 3.41
CA PHE A 67 -8.22 -5.07 4.30
C PHE A 67 -6.74 -5.01 4.70
N ASP A 68 -5.83 -4.82 3.73
CA ASP A 68 -4.37 -4.96 3.98
C ASP A 68 -3.76 -3.69 4.63
N ARG A 69 -4.26 -2.49 4.29
CA ARG A 69 -3.91 -1.18 4.89
C ARG A 69 -2.42 -1.00 5.24
N ASN A 70 -1.56 -1.56 4.40
CA ASN A 70 -0.12 -1.48 4.60
C ASN A 70 0.33 -0.06 4.23
N PRO A 71 0.93 0.72 5.15
CA PRO A 71 1.41 2.07 4.84
C PRO A 71 2.46 2.11 3.73
N LEU A 72 3.08 0.97 3.42
CA LEU A 72 3.99 0.85 2.28
C LEU A 72 3.27 1.18 0.96
N TYR A 73 1.99 0.83 0.79
CA TYR A 73 1.26 1.15 -0.43
C TYR A 73 1.11 2.66 -0.62
N THR A 74 0.85 3.41 0.46
CA THR A 74 0.80 4.88 0.42
C THR A 74 2.16 5.46 0.06
N PHE A 75 3.24 4.91 0.61
CA PHE A 75 4.60 5.34 0.28
C PHE A 75 4.94 5.09 -1.21
N LEU A 76 4.55 3.94 -1.75
CA LEU A 76 4.81 3.56 -3.14
C LEU A 76 3.89 4.28 -4.14
N ALA A 77 2.71 4.74 -3.71
CA ALA A 77 1.82 5.55 -4.54
C ALA A 77 2.36 6.96 -4.81
N ASP A 78 3.25 7.47 -3.95
CA ASP A 78 3.92 8.75 -4.13
C ASP A 78 5.07 8.62 -5.14
N LYS A 79 4.94 9.30 -6.29
CA LYS A 79 5.90 9.21 -7.41
C LYS A 79 7.33 9.54 -7.00
N LEU A 80 7.54 10.57 -6.18
CA LEU A 80 8.88 11.02 -5.79
C LEU A 80 9.52 10.02 -4.83
N LYS A 81 8.77 9.62 -3.79
CA LYS A 81 9.23 8.64 -2.80
C LYS A 81 9.52 7.28 -3.42
N ALA A 82 8.66 6.83 -4.34
CA ALA A 82 8.85 5.59 -5.06
C ALA A 82 10.13 5.61 -5.91
N ARG A 83 10.39 6.71 -6.64
CA ARG A 83 11.63 6.85 -7.43
C ARG A 83 12.87 6.80 -6.55
N ILE A 84 12.91 7.55 -5.45
CA ILE A 84 14.03 7.52 -4.49
C ILE A 84 14.27 6.10 -3.97
N TYR A 85 13.20 5.40 -3.62
CA TYR A 85 13.27 4.04 -3.12
C TYR A 85 13.81 3.05 -4.16
N ILE A 86 13.34 3.14 -5.42
CA ILE A 86 13.82 2.30 -6.52
C ILE A 86 15.31 2.58 -6.79
N SER A 87 15.71 3.84 -6.86
CA SER A 87 17.12 4.21 -7.06
C SER A 87 18.02 3.66 -5.96
N TYR A 88 17.58 3.74 -4.69
CA TYR A 88 18.30 3.13 -3.58
C TYR A 88 18.41 1.60 -3.73
N LYS A 89 17.32 0.92 -4.09
CA LYS A 89 17.30 -0.54 -4.29
C LYS A 89 18.21 -0.98 -5.43
N LEU A 90 18.24 -0.24 -6.53
CA LEU A 90 19.12 -0.53 -7.66
C LEU A 90 20.60 -0.32 -7.29
N ARG A 91 20.91 0.71 -6.48
CA ARG A 91 22.28 0.91 -5.96
C ARG A 91 22.73 -0.25 -5.06
N ASP A 92 21.87 -0.69 -4.14
CA ASP A 92 22.15 -1.86 -3.28
C ASP A 92 22.45 -3.10 -4.14
N PHE A 93 21.62 -3.33 -5.17
CA PHE A 93 21.75 -4.48 -6.07
C PHE A 93 23.03 -4.44 -6.92
N ALA A 94 23.37 -3.28 -7.46
CA ALA A 94 24.63 -3.11 -8.21
C ALA A 94 25.86 -3.31 -7.32
N ALA A 95 25.82 -2.84 -6.07
CA ALA A 95 26.91 -3.03 -5.11
C ALA A 95 27.13 -4.50 -4.72
N SER A 96 26.06 -5.30 -4.61
CA SER A 96 26.18 -6.74 -4.32
C SER A 96 26.72 -7.57 -5.49
N ASN A 97 26.54 -7.12 -6.73
CA ASN A 97 26.98 -7.86 -7.92
C ASN A 97 28.45 -7.59 -8.29
N ASN A 98 29.05 -6.48 -7.82
CA ASN A 98 30.46 -6.15 -8.09
C ASN A 98 31.45 -6.81 -7.12
N THR A 99 30.98 -7.48 -6.07
CA THR A 99 31.83 -8.21 -5.10
C THR A 99 32.06 -9.68 -5.45
N GLY A 100 31.56 -10.15 -6.60
CA GLY A 100 31.68 -11.55 -7.07
C GLY A 100 32.57 -11.76 -8.30
N GLY A 101 33.28 -10.73 -8.75
CA GLY A 101 34.11 -10.76 -9.97
C GLY A 101 35.52 -10.26 -9.70
N GLY A 102 36.29 -11.03 -8.92
CA GLY A 102 37.72 -10.84 -8.72
C GLY A 102 38.35 -12.20 -8.51
N GLY A 103 38.57 -12.91 -9.62
CA GLY A 103 39.49 -14.04 -9.71
C GLY A 103 40.90 -13.55 -10.03
#